data_AF-A0A3A6EDZ5-F1
#
_entry.id   AF-A0A3A6EDZ5-F1
#
_cell.length_a   1.000
_cell.length_b   1.000
_cell.length_c   1.000
_cell.angle_alpha   90.00
_cell.angle_beta   90.00
_cell.angle_gamma   90.00
#
_symmetry.space_group_name_H-M   'P 1'
#
loop_
_entity.id
_entity.type
_entity.pdbx_description
1 polymer ?
#
loop_
_entity_poly.entity_id
_entity_poly.type
_entity_poly.pdbx_seq_one_letter_code
_entity_poly.pdbx_strand_id
1 'polypeptide(L)'
;MELHTILGDIRKADQDYLLIEDGDRIAVGVSGGKDSMVLLTALHMYSKFADRNFEVVGIHIKLGFPNMDFSKVEAFCKEQGITFHQFDSKVYEILKRNPDKEGRIKCSLCSKFKKATVIDAAKKLSCTKVAFGHHSDDAVETLLMNAIHGGKLATFLPKMYMSRTDTTFIRPLVYSYESEILSALTRNNIPFVKSTCPNDGYTERQAMKDMLQDFYNKYPMAQKNFIHMLYNEDQVELWHREGDHKAEKAKSMSVLLKEEGSLQLARHGAAYFIIYSTQEHPNQRRHLKISEEESNRIMEGTPIKEIFLAYSGTMKA
;
A
#
# COMPACT_ATOMS: atom_id res chain seq x y z
N MET A 1 5.20 9.90 22.94
CA MET A 1 4.53 8.65 22.50
C MET A 1 5.58 7.57 22.28
N GLU A 2 5.38 6.39 22.86
CA GLU A 2 6.19 5.19 22.67
C GLU A 2 5.75 4.44 21.41
N LEU A 3 6.18 4.91 20.24
CA LEU A 3 5.91 4.27 18.94
C LEU A 3 7.18 3.71 18.29
N HIS A 4 8.26 3.48 19.06
CA HIS A 4 9.58 3.17 18.52
C HIS A 4 9.59 2.00 17.52
N THR A 5 8.93 0.88 17.84
CA THR A 5 8.84 -0.28 16.93
C THR A 5 8.14 0.10 15.63
N ILE A 6 6.94 0.68 15.71
CA ILE A 6 6.17 1.09 14.52
C ILE A 6 6.91 2.14 13.68
N LEU A 7 7.60 3.09 14.31
CA LEU A 7 8.41 4.09 13.61
C LEU A 7 9.63 3.46 12.93
N GLY A 8 10.25 2.45 13.56
CA GLY A 8 11.31 1.65 12.97
C GLY A 8 10.84 0.89 11.73
N ASP A 9 9.66 0.28 11.80
CA ASP A 9 9.05 -0.44 10.68
C ASP A 9 8.69 0.50 9.53
N ILE A 10 8.08 1.65 9.82
CA ILE A 10 7.74 2.67 8.81
C ILE A 10 9.01 3.17 8.13
N ARG A 11 10.06 3.48 8.91
CA ARG A 11 11.34 3.92 8.34
C ARG A 11 11.94 2.85 7.44
N LYS A 12 11.94 1.59 7.87
CA LYS A 12 12.45 0.48 7.07
C LYS A 12 11.63 0.29 5.79
N ALA A 13 10.31 0.31 5.89
CA ALA A 13 9.42 0.20 4.74
C ALA A 13 9.62 1.36 3.75
N ASP A 14 9.82 2.58 4.25
CA ASP A 14 10.13 3.74 3.42
C ASP A 14 11.49 3.61 2.73
N GLN A 15 12.52 3.12 3.42
CA GLN A 15 13.84 2.87 2.83
C GLN A 15 13.81 1.77 1.76
N ASP A 16 13.15 0.64 2.05
CA ASP A 16 13.13 -0.53 1.16
C ASP A 16 12.24 -0.31 -0.07
N TYR A 17 11.17 0.49 0.05
CA TYR A 17 10.15 0.65 -0.99
C TYR A 17 9.94 2.08 -1.48
N LEU A 18 10.74 3.03 -0.99
CA LEU A 18 10.71 4.45 -1.37
C LEU A 18 9.29 5.02 -1.30
N LEU A 19 8.66 4.86 -0.13
CA LEU A 19 7.26 5.18 0.06
C LEU A 19 7.01 6.69 0.03
N ILE A 20 7.97 7.47 0.54
CA ILE A 20 7.87 8.90 0.81
C ILE A 20 8.97 9.66 0.07
N GLU A 21 8.57 10.75 -0.57
CA GLU A 21 9.42 11.67 -1.35
C GLU A 21 9.26 13.10 -0.78
N ASP A 22 10.25 13.96 -1.04
CA ASP A 22 10.18 15.37 -0.63
C ASP A 22 8.99 16.09 -1.30
N GLY A 23 8.30 16.91 -0.52
CA GLY A 23 7.11 17.63 -0.95
C GLY A 23 5.83 16.79 -0.93
N ASP A 24 5.89 15.53 -0.48
CA ASP A 24 4.70 14.70 -0.40
C ASP A 24 3.65 15.26 0.56
N ARG A 25 2.39 15.12 0.15
CA ARG A 25 1.24 15.33 1.01
C ARG A 25 0.44 14.03 1.05
N ILE A 26 0.56 13.31 2.15
CA ILE A 26 0.07 11.93 2.28
C ILE A 26 -1.27 11.91 3.02
N ALA A 27 -2.31 11.46 2.33
CA ALA A 27 -3.61 11.21 2.94
C ALA A 27 -3.65 9.84 3.62
N VAL A 28 -4.02 9.78 4.89
CA VAL A 28 -4.30 8.52 5.61
C VAL A 28 -5.81 8.32 5.67
N GLY A 29 -6.31 7.24 5.07
CA GLY A 29 -7.72 6.88 5.17
C GLY A 29 -8.07 6.33 6.56
N VAL A 30 -8.72 7.14 7.40
CA VAL A 30 -9.10 6.79 8.77
C VAL A 30 -10.46 6.11 8.77
N SER A 31 -10.45 4.78 8.91
CA SER A 31 -11.68 3.99 9.08
C SER A 31 -12.26 4.11 10.49
N GLY A 32 -11.47 4.65 11.43
CA GLY A 32 -11.75 4.60 12.87
C GLY A 32 -11.15 3.36 13.54
N GLY A 33 -10.71 2.36 12.78
CA GLY A 33 -10.07 1.16 13.34
C GLY A 33 -8.66 1.42 13.87
N LYS A 34 -8.21 0.48 14.72
CA LYS A 34 -6.88 0.48 15.36
C LYS A 34 -5.73 0.76 14.39
N ASP A 35 -5.70 0.07 13.25
CA ASP A 35 -4.57 0.10 12.32
C ASP A 35 -4.46 1.46 11.63
N SER A 36 -5.60 2.05 11.25
CA SER A 36 -5.64 3.38 10.62
C SER A 36 -5.25 4.50 11.57
N MET A 37 -5.58 4.38 12.86
CA MET A 37 -5.24 5.38 13.88
C MET A 37 -3.77 5.30 14.29
N VAL A 38 -3.22 4.10 14.43
CA VAL A 38 -1.78 3.91 14.65
C VAL A 38 -0.98 4.39 13.44
N LEU A 39 -1.40 4.05 12.21
CA LEU A 39 -0.76 4.56 11.00
C LEU A 39 -0.75 6.09 10.96
N LEU A 40 -1.89 6.75 11.16
CA LEU A 40 -1.97 8.21 11.13
C LEU A 40 -1.02 8.84 12.15
N THR A 41 -1.04 8.34 13.39
CA THR A 41 -0.24 8.88 14.49
C THR A 41 1.25 8.65 14.25
N ALA A 42 1.63 7.42 13.89
CA ALA A 42 3.03 7.08 13.66
C ALA A 42 3.61 7.77 12.42
N LEU A 43 2.85 7.85 11.32
CA LEU A 43 3.31 8.51 10.09
C LEU A 43 3.45 10.03 10.30
N HIS A 44 2.52 10.66 11.05
CA HIS A 44 2.65 12.06 11.44
C HIS A 44 3.88 12.30 12.31
N MET A 45 4.14 11.44 13.29
CA MET A 45 5.36 11.53 14.09
C MET A 45 6.61 11.36 13.23
N TYR A 46 6.62 10.37 12.34
CA TYR A 46 7.72 10.12 11.40
C TYR A 46 8.02 11.36 10.55
N SER A 47 6.99 12.11 10.12
CA SER A 47 7.15 13.34 9.35
C SER A 47 7.88 14.47 10.09
N LYS A 48 8.07 14.36 11.42
CA LYS A 48 8.79 15.37 12.21
C LYS A 48 10.29 15.17 12.29
N PHE A 49 10.78 13.97 11.96
CA PHE A 49 12.20 13.62 12.12
C PHE A 49 12.76 12.80 10.96
N ALA A 50 11.96 12.45 9.96
CA ALA A 50 12.47 11.90 8.72
C ALA A 50 13.35 12.92 8.00
N ASP A 51 14.34 12.44 7.24
CA ASP A 51 15.22 13.27 6.41
C ASP A 51 14.52 13.78 5.13
N ARG A 52 13.19 13.96 5.17
CA ARG A 52 12.34 14.41 4.06
C ARG A 52 11.23 15.31 4.56
N ASN A 53 10.89 16.33 3.78
CA ASN A 53 9.81 17.25 4.07
C ASN A 53 8.50 16.75 3.47
N PHE A 54 7.60 16.23 4.30
CA PHE A 54 6.27 15.80 3.86
C PHE A 54 5.19 16.10 4.92
N GLU A 55 3.95 16.21 4.48
CA GLU A 55 2.79 16.45 5.32
C GLU A 55 1.91 15.19 5.38
N VAL A 56 1.32 14.93 6.55
CA VAL A 56 0.38 13.83 6.78
C VAL A 56 -0.97 14.39 7.17
N VAL A 57 -2.02 13.93 6.48
CA VAL A 57 -3.40 14.38 6.68
C VAL A 57 -4.30 13.19 6.89
N GLY A 58 -5.05 13.18 7.98
CA GLY A 58 -6.09 12.17 8.23
C GLY A 58 -7.38 12.51 7.48
N ILE A 59 -7.97 11.53 6.80
CA ILE A 59 -9.25 11.67 6.09
C ILE A 59 -10.21 10.60 6.59
N HIS A 60 -11.32 11.01 7.18
CA HIS A 60 -12.44 10.13 7.48
C HIS A 60 -13.61 10.40 6.53
N ILE A 61 -14.18 9.32 5.97
CA ILE A 61 -15.40 9.38 5.16
C ILE A 61 -16.56 8.86 6.00
N LYS A 62 -17.50 9.74 6.32
CA LYS A 62 -18.74 9.36 6.99
C LYS A 62 -19.58 8.55 6.02
N LEU A 63 -19.61 7.25 6.27
CA LEU A 63 -20.41 6.32 5.46
C LEU A 63 -21.89 6.47 5.77
N GLY A 64 -22.27 6.94 6.96
CA GLY A 64 -23.67 7.08 7.38
C GLY A 64 -24.22 5.86 8.13
N PHE A 65 -23.34 4.97 8.61
CA PHE A 65 -23.77 3.96 9.59
C PHE A 65 -24.13 4.65 10.92
N PRO A 66 -25.23 4.24 11.58
CA PRO A 66 -25.60 4.80 12.87
C PRO A 66 -24.54 4.48 13.93
N ASN A 67 -24.37 5.39 14.91
CA ASN A 67 -23.59 5.22 16.14
C ASN A 67 -22.06 5.12 16.01
N MET A 68 -21.45 5.64 14.94
CA MET A 68 -20.00 5.86 14.94
C MET A 68 -19.67 7.27 15.45
N ASP A 69 -19.08 7.36 16.63
CA ASP A 69 -18.63 8.63 17.23
C ASP A 69 -17.13 8.82 17.04
N PHE A 70 -16.76 9.85 16.28
CA PHE A 70 -15.37 10.24 16.00
C PHE A 70 -14.88 11.41 16.87
N SER A 71 -15.69 11.90 17.82
CA SER A 71 -15.34 13.05 18.67
C SER A 71 -13.99 12.88 19.39
N LYS A 72 -13.74 11.68 19.93
CA LYS A 72 -12.46 11.33 20.58
C LYS A 72 -11.28 11.33 19.61
N VAL A 73 -11.49 10.84 18.39
CA VAL A 73 -10.46 10.85 17.34
C VAL A 73 -10.12 12.28 16.93
N GLU A 74 -11.13 13.13 16.76
CA GLU A 74 -10.94 14.54 16.41
C GLU A 74 -10.22 15.31 17.52
N ALA A 75 -10.63 15.11 18.79
CA ALA A 75 -9.96 15.72 19.94
C ALA A 75 -8.49 15.29 20.04
N PHE A 76 -8.21 14.00 19.86
CA PHE A 76 -6.86 13.47 19.85
C PHE A 76 -6.02 14.04 18.70
N CYS A 77 -6.55 14.07 17.47
CA CYS A 77 -5.82 14.65 16.34
C CYS A 77 -5.49 16.13 16.58
N LYS A 78 -6.42 16.90 17.15
CA LYS A 78 -6.21 18.30 17.52
C LYS A 78 -5.12 18.45 18.58
N GLU A 79 -5.14 17.62 19.62
CA GLU A 79 -4.14 17.62 20.69
C GLU A 79 -2.73 17.29 20.15
N GLN A 80 -2.63 16.33 19.24
CA GLN A 80 -1.37 15.91 18.63
C GLN A 80 -0.91 16.80 17.46
N GLY A 81 -1.68 17.83 17.08
CA GLY A 81 -1.35 18.70 15.94
C GLY A 81 -1.48 18.02 14.57
N ILE A 82 -2.31 16.99 14.47
CA ILE A 82 -2.58 16.23 13.25
C ILE A 82 -3.76 16.89 12.51
N THR A 83 -3.55 17.29 11.25
CA THR A 83 -4.64 17.75 10.39
C THR A 83 -5.58 16.60 10.07
N PHE A 84 -6.85 16.73 10.45
CA PHE A 84 -7.87 15.70 10.27
C PHE A 84 -9.12 16.29 9.62
N HIS A 85 -9.55 15.70 8.50
CA HIS A 85 -10.76 16.12 7.78
C HIS A 85 -11.80 15.02 7.78
N GLN A 86 -13.06 15.42 7.95
CA GLN A 86 -14.22 14.55 7.81
C GLN A 86 -15.04 14.98 6.60
N PHE A 87 -15.40 14.02 5.75
CA PHE A 87 -16.25 14.25 4.59
C PHE A 87 -17.53 13.42 4.68
N ASP A 88 -18.66 14.02 4.34
CA ASP A 88 -19.91 13.30 4.18
C ASP A 88 -19.92 12.51 2.86
N SER A 89 -20.52 11.31 2.88
CA SER A 89 -20.71 10.52 1.67
C SER A 89 -22.10 9.90 1.61
N LYS A 90 -22.58 9.66 0.38
CA LYS A 90 -23.82 8.92 0.11
C LYS A 90 -23.57 7.41 -0.08
N VAL A 91 -22.41 6.91 0.33
CA VAL A 91 -21.98 5.53 0.05
C VAL A 91 -22.96 4.52 0.64
N TYR A 92 -23.40 4.71 1.89
CA TYR A 92 -24.33 3.77 2.52
C TYR A 92 -25.69 3.70 1.84
N GLU A 93 -26.23 4.83 1.37
CA GLU A 93 -27.48 4.84 0.59
C GLU A 93 -27.35 4.05 -0.71
N ILE A 94 -26.21 4.19 -1.40
CA ILE A 94 -25.91 3.43 -2.63
C ILE A 94 -25.77 1.94 -2.33
N LEU A 95 -25.08 1.59 -1.24
CA LEU A 95 -24.89 0.20 -0.82
C LEU A 95 -26.22 -0.49 -0.46
N LYS A 96 -27.12 0.22 0.24
CA LYS A 96 -28.47 -0.28 0.55
C LYS A 96 -29.30 -0.60 -0.69
N ARG A 97 -29.11 0.16 -1.77
CA ARG A 97 -29.82 -0.07 -3.05
C ARG A 97 -29.24 -1.23 -3.87
N ASN A 98 -28.09 -1.78 -3.49
CA ASN A 98 -27.39 -2.82 -4.23
C ASN A 98 -26.99 -4.01 -3.35
N PRO A 99 -27.95 -4.68 -2.69
CA PRO A 99 -27.65 -5.81 -1.82
C PRO A 99 -27.14 -7.03 -2.60
N ASP A 100 -26.54 -7.98 -1.87
CA ASP A 100 -26.29 -9.34 -2.35
C ASP A 100 -27.58 -10.15 -2.51
N LYS A 101 -27.44 -11.42 -2.92
CA LYS A 101 -28.59 -12.32 -3.13
C LYS A 101 -29.39 -12.57 -1.85
N GLU A 102 -28.81 -12.27 -0.69
CA GLU A 102 -29.38 -12.49 0.64
C GLU A 102 -29.80 -11.16 1.29
N GLY A 103 -29.80 -10.05 0.56
CA GLY A 103 -30.22 -8.74 1.07
C GLY A 103 -29.15 -7.97 1.85
N ARG A 104 -27.91 -8.48 1.94
CA ARG A 104 -26.82 -7.87 2.73
C ARG A 104 -25.96 -6.93 1.90
N ILE A 105 -25.22 -6.05 2.57
CA ILE A 105 -24.25 -5.16 1.92
C ILE A 105 -23.09 -5.99 1.35
N LYS A 106 -22.85 -5.88 0.04
CA LYS A 106 -21.70 -6.49 -0.63
C LYS A 106 -20.39 -5.86 -0.13
N CYS A 107 -19.59 -6.60 0.63
CA CYS A 107 -18.27 -6.15 1.11
C CYS A 107 -17.36 -5.68 -0.03
N SER A 108 -17.35 -6.38 -1.17
CA SER A 108 -16.54 -6.02 -2.33
C SER A 108 -16.93 -4.67 -2.93
N LEU A 109 -18.22 -4.32 -2.93
CA LEU A 109 -18.72 -3.03 -3.39
C LEU A 109 -18.42 -1.93 -2.38
N CYS A 110 -18.63 -2.22 -1.09
CA CYS A 110 -18.33 -1.32 0.03
C CYS A 110 -16.85 -0.90 0.02
N SER A 111 -15.92 -1.85 -0.09
CA SER A 111 -14.48 -1.56 -0.14
C SER A 111 -14.09 -0.71 -1.37
N LYS A 112 -14.70 -0.97 -2.54
CA LYS A 112 -14.47 -0.16 -3.74
C LYS A 112 -14.92 1.29 -3.55
N PHE A 113 -16.11 1.50 -3.00
CA PHE A 113 -16.63 2.85 -2.75
C PHE A 113 -15.81 3.60 -1.70
N LYS A 114 -15.48 2.97 -0.55
CA LYS A 114 -14.62 3.60 0.47
C LYS A 114 -13.32 4.11 -0.13
N LYS A 115 -12.68 3.25 -0.94
CA LYS A 115 -11.43 3.58 -1.60
C LYS A 115 -11.59 4.75 -2.58
N ALA A 116 -12.62 4.72 -3.42
CA ALA A 116 -12.91 5.80 -4.35
C ALA A 116 -13.17 7.14 -3.64
N THR A 117 -13.93 7.13 -2.54
CA THR A 117 -14.21 8.36 -1.78
C THR A 117 -12.99 8.92 -1.06
N VAL A 118 -12.10 8.07 -0.54
CA VAL A 118 -10.84 8.53 0.06
C VAL A 118 -9.94 9.17 -0.99
N ILE A 119 -9.85 8.58 -2.19
CA ILE A 119 -9.07 9.15 -3.29
C ILE A 119 -9.63 10.52 -3.71
N ASP A 120 -10.94 10.65 -3.86
CA ASP A 120 -11.59 11.92 -4.22
C ASP A 120 -11.32 13.02 -3.18
N ALA A 121 -11.43 12.67 -1.89
CA ALA A 121 -11.10 13.59 -0.80
C ALA A 121 -9.61 13.96 -0.79
N ALA A 122 -8.71 12.99 -0.98
CA ALA A 122 -7.28 13.20 -1.05
C ALA A 122 -6.91 14.17 -2.19
N LYS A 123 -7.54 14.03 -3.36
CA LYS A 123 -7.34 14.94 -4.49
C LYS A 123 -7.80 16.36 -4.22
N LYS A 124 -8.95 16.55 -3.57
CA LYS A 124 -9.44 17.89 -3.17
C LYS A 124 -8.50 18.59 -2.20
N LEU A 125 -7.74 17.79 -1.46
CA LEU A 125 -6.73 18.23 -0.51
C LEU A 125 -5.33 18.26 -1.15
N SER A 126 -5.20 18.11 -2.47
CA SER A 126 -3.90 18.12 -3.17
C SER A 126 -2.89 17.11 -2.59
N CYS A 127 -3.37 15.98 -2.10
CA CYS A 127 -2.51 14.90 -1.62
C CYS A 127 -1.89 14.14 -2.81
N THR A 128 -0.58 13.91 -2.75
CA THR A 128 0.20 13.18 -3.76
C THR A 128 0.07 11.66 -3.60
N LYS A 129 -0.13 11.19 -2.36
CA LYS A 129 -0.20 9.77 -2.01
C LYS A 129 -1.33 9.47 -1.03
N VAL A 130 -1.81 8.22 -1.03
CA VAL A 130 -2.78 7.70 -0.04
C VAL A 130 -2.18 6.51 0.69
N ALA A 131 -2.08 6.60 2.02
CA ALA A 131 -1.60 5.55 2.89
C ALA A 131 -2.75 4.72 3.46
N PHE A 132 -2.56 3.40 3.49
CA PHE A 132 -3.50 2.45 4.10
C PHE A 132 -2.83 1.66 5.22
N GLY A 133 -3.56 1.44 6.32
CA GLY A 133 -3.08 0.72 7.51
C GLY A 133 -3.02 -0.80 7.35
N HIS A 134 -2.70 -1.31 6.16
CA HIS A 134 -2.48 -2.75 6.00
C HIS A 134 -1.11 -3.13 6.54
N HIS A 135 -1.06 -4.19 7.33
CA HIS A 135 0.13 -4.64 8.05
C HIS A 135 0.67 -5.99 7.56
N SER A 136 1.71 -6.52 8.20
CA SER A 136 2.38 -7.75 7.76
C SER A 136 1.46 -8.98 7.79
N ASP A 137 0.67 -9.16 8.86
CA ASP A 137 -0.30 -10.26 8.95
C ASP A 137 -1.35 -10.19 7.83
N ASP A 138 -1.87 -8.98 7.50
CA ASP A 138 -2.79 -8.79 6.37
C ASP A 138 -2.19 -9.28 5.04
N ALA A 139 -0.88 -9.12 4.87
CA ALA A 139 -0.18 -9.52 3.65
C ALA A 139 -0.10 -11.03 3.53
N VAL A 140 0.16 -11.74 4.63
CA VAL A 140 0.16 -13.22 4.70
C VAL A 140 -1.25 -13.78 4.52
N GLU A 141 -2.24 -13.21 5.20
CA GLU A 141 -3.65 -13.57 5.03
C GLU A 141 -4.06 -13.44 3.55
N THR A 142 -3.70 -12.31 2.92
CA THR A 142 -4.01 -12.06 1.51
C THR A 142 -3.30 -13.05 0.58
N LEU A 143 -2.04 -13.39 0.88
CA LEU A 143 -1.29 -14.41 0.13
C LEU A 143 -2.01 -15.76 0.16
N LEU A 144 -2.38 -16.23 1.35
CA LEU A 144 -3.03 -17.52 1.51
C LEU A 144 -4.44 -17.55 0.92
N MET A 145 -5.22 -16.49 1.08
CA MET A 145 -6.51 -16.37 0.41
C MET A 145 -6.37 -16.45 -1.12
N ASN A 146 -5.37 -15.78 -1.69
CA ASN A 146 -5.10 -15.84 -3.14
C ASN A 146 -4.61 -17.22 -3.58
N ALA A 147 -3.82 -17.92 -2.75
CA ALA A 147 -3.37 -19.27 -3.03
C ALA A 147 -4.53 -20.26 -3.01
N ILE A 148 -5.35 -20.23 -1.96
CA ILE A 148 -6.44 -21.19 -1.72
C ILE A 148 -7.60 -20.99 -2.70
N HIS A 149 -8.07 -19.75 -2.88
CA HIS A 149 -9.27 -19.49 -3.69
C HIS A 149 -8.94 -19.10 -5.14
N GLY A 150 -7.72 -18.64 -5.39
CA GLY A 150 -7.32 -18.08 -6.68
C GLY A 150 -6.24 -18.87 -7.42
N GLY A 151 -5.57 -19.82 -6.75
CA GLY A 151 -4.40 -20.51 -7.32
C GLY A 151 -3.24 -19.56 -7.63
N LYS A 152 -3.09 -18.47 -6.86
CA LYS A 152 -2.10 -17.41 -7.12
C LYS A 152 -1.21 -17.18 -5.91
N LEU A 153 0.10 -17.18 -6.13
CA LEU A 153 1.08 -16.67 -5.17
C LEU A 153 1.21 -15.16 -5.34
N ALA A 154 0.31 -14.41 -4.70
CA ALA A 154 0.31 -12.95 -4.78
C ALA A 154 -0.23 -12.34 -3.49
N THR A 155 0.31 -11.20 -3.09
CA THR A 155 -0.25 -10.33 -2.05
C THR A 155 -0.30 -8.88 -2.53
N PHE A 156 -0.75 -7.94 -1.70
CA PHE A 156 -0.68 -6.53 -2.04
C PHE A 156 0.75 -6.00 -1.98
N LEU A 157 1.06 -4.98 -2.77
CA LEU A 157 2.38 -4.35 -2.77
C LEU A 157 2.49 -3.20 -1.75
N PRO A 158 3.67 -2.95 -1.17
CA PRO A 158 3.93 -1.79 -0.31
C PRO A 158 3.67 -0.44 -1.00
N LYS A 159 4.14 -0.28 -2.24
CA LYS A 159 3.90 0.89 -3.11
C LYS A 159 3.16 0.44 -4.38
N MET A 160 2.14 1.18 -4.79
CA MET A 160 1.36 0.87 -6.00
C MET A 160 0.83 2.15 -6.65
N TYR A 161 1.25 2.44 -7.88
CA TYR A 161 0.68 3.53 -8.67
C TYR A 161 -0.63 3.09 -9.36
N MET A 162 -1.66 3.95 -9.27
CA MET A 162 -2.97 3.68 -9.83
C MET A 162 -3.26 4.64 -10.97
N SER A 163 -2.89 4.23 -12.18
CA SER A 163 -3.02 5.04 -13.41
C SER A 163 -4.43 5.58 -13.67
N ARG A 164 -5.48 4.79 -13.38
CA ARG A 164 -6.88 5.24 -13.60
C ARG A 164 -7.29 6.41 -12.73
N THR A 165 -6.72 6.51 -11.54
CA THR A 165 -7.02 7.59 -10.60
C THR A 165 -5.87 8.56 -10.47
N ASP A 166 -4.75 8.33 -11.14
CA ASP A 166 -3.51 9.09 -10.96
C ASP A 166 -3.19 9.29 -9.47
N THR A 167 -2.99 8.18 -8.76
CA THR A 167 -2.78 8.21 -7.30
C THR A 167 -1.84 7.09 -6.90
N THR A 168 -0.85 7.40 -6.07
CA THR A 168 0.05 6.40 -5.50
C THR A 168 -0.48 5.93 -4.15
N PHE A 169 -0.59 4.62 -3.98
CA PHE A 169 -0.88 4.00 -2.69
C PHE A 169 0.38 3.52 -2.03
N ILE A 170 0.45 3.76 -0.73
CA ILE A 170 1.53 3.28 0.13
C ILE A 170 0.96 2.52 1.33
N ARG A 171 1.73 1.58 1.85
CA ARG A 171 1.39 0.81 3.05
C ARG A 171 2.59 0.83 4.01
N PRO A 172 2.70 1.87 4.85
CA PRO A 172 3.88 2.02 5.71
C PRO A 172 4.01 0.95 6.79
N LEU A 173 2.92 0.25 7.14
CA LEU A 173 2.92 -0.77 8.20
C LEU A 173 3.26 -2.18 7.70
N VAL A 174 3.78 -2.35 6.47
CA VAL A 174 4.03 -3.67 5.86
C VAL A 174 4.96 -4.59 6.66
N TYR A 175 5.78 -4.02 7.55
CA TYR A 175 6.65 -4.78 8.46
C TYR A 175 6.10 -4.92 9.88
N SER A 176 5.08 -4.15 10.25
CA SER A 176 4.51 -4.20 11.60
C SER A 176 3.57 -5.39 11.75
N TYR A 177 3.61 -6.02 12.92
CA TYR A 177 2.63 -7.04 13.31
C TYR A 177 1.38 -6.41 13.93
N GLU A 178 0.23 -7.09 13.82
CA GLU A 178 -1.00 -6.62 14.47
C GLU A 178 -0.83 -6.51 16.00
N SER A 179 -0.06 -7.42 16.61
CA SER A 179 0.25 -7.39 18.04
C SER A 179 1.03 -6.14 18.45
N GLU A 180 1.94 -5.66 17.61
CA GLU A 180 2.72 -4.44 17.83
C GLU A 180 1.84 -3.20 17.65
N ILE A 181 0.94 -3.21 16.66
CA ILE A 181 -0.05 -2.15 16.45
C ILE A 181 -0.97 -2.03 17.68
N LEU A 182 -1.46 -3.16 18.21
CA LEU A 182 -2.29 -3.19 19.43
C LEU A 182 -1.53 -2.68 20.66
N SER A 183 -0.26 -3.10 20.81
CA SER A 183 0.62 -2.64 21.89
C SER A 183 0.85 -1.12 21.80
N ALA A 184 1.16 -0.61 20.62
CA ALA A 184 1.35 0.80 20.33
C ALA A 184 0.09 1.62 20.62
N LEU A 185 -1.08 1.14 20.19
CA LEU A 185 -2.37 1.77 20.48
C LEU A 185 -2.61 1.90 21.98
N THR A 186 -2.40 0.81 22.72
CA THR A 186 -2.68 0.73 24.15
C THR A 186 -1.73 1.61 24.97
N ARG A 187 -0.42 1.53 24.72
CA ARG A 187 0.59 2.29 25.47
C ARG A 187 0.50 3.80 25.26
N ASN A 188 -0.01 4.22 24.10
CA ASN A 188 -0.12 5.63 23.74
C ASN A 188 -1.54 6.19 23.92
N ASN A 189 -2.47 5.40 24.44
CA ASN A 189 -3.88 5.77 24.59
C ASN A 189 -4.50 6.32 23.29
N ILE A 190 -4.11 5.76 22.14
CA ILE A 190 -4.62 6.21 20.84
C ILE A 190 -6.10 5.80 20.74
N PRO A 191 -7.04 6.75 20.57
CA PRO A 191 -8.45 6.41 20.50
C PRO A 191 -8.76 5.74 19.17
N PHE A 192 -9.73 4.83 19.19
CA PHE A 192 -10.28 4.19 17.99
C PHE A 192 -11.79 4.03 18.14
N VAL A 193 -12.48 3.91 17.01
CA VAL A 193 -13.91 3.69 16.91
C VAL A 193 -14.14 2.23 16.56
N LYS A 194 -14.86 1.51 17.42
CA LYS A 194 -15.23 0.13 17.14
C LYS A 194 -16.14 0.08 15.91
N SER A 195 -15.84 -0.82 14.98
CA SER A 195 -16.62 -1.02 13.77
C SER A 195 -18.07 -1.41 14.11
N THR A 196 -19.03 -0.77 13.45
CA THR A 196 -20.46 -1.14 13.48
C THR A 196 -20.88 -1.92 12.24
N CYS A 197 -19.91 -2.43 11.47
CA CYS A 197 -20.17 -3.20 10.26
C CYS A 197 -20.81 -4.56 10.63
N PRO A 198 -21.98 -4.93 10.05
CA PRO A 198 -22.64 -6.18 10.37
C PRO A 198 -21.88 -7.43 9.88
N ASN A 199 -20.97 -7.26 8.92
CA ASN A 199 -20.15 -8.35 8.40
C ASN A 199 -18.80 -8.48 9.14
N ASP A 200 -18.55 -7.65 10.16
CA ASP A 200 -17.31 -7.71 10.94
C ASP A 200 -17.21 -9.03 11.71
N GLY A 201 -16.05 -9.68 11.67
CA GLY A 201 -15.84 -11.01 12.29
C GLY A 201 -16.43 -12.22 11.54
N TYR A 202 -17.26 -12.02 10.50
CA TYR A 202 -17.86 -13.11 9.71
C TYR A 202 -17.35 -13.07 8.26
N THR A 203 -16.03 -13.13 8.08
CA THR A 203 -15.40 -13.03 6.75
C THR A 203 -14.35 -14.11 6.55
N GLU A 204 -14.08 -14.44 5.28
CA GLU A 204 -12.95 -15.31 4.89
C GLU A 204 -11.61 -14.84 5.48
N ARG A 205 -11.45 -13.52 5.66
CA ARG A 205 -10.25 -12.96 6.29
C ARG A 205 -10.14 -13.37 7.76
N GLN A 206 -11.25 -13.34 8.50
CA GLN A 206 -11.27 -13.80 9.89
C GLN A 206 -10.97 -15.30 9.98
N ALA A 207 -11.58 -16.12 9.11
CA ALA A 207 -11.29 -17.55 9.05
C ALA A 207 -9.80 -17.83 8.73
N MET A 208 -9.20 -17.05 7.83
CA MET A 208 -7.78 -17.14 7.51
C MET A 208 -6.89 -16.79 8.70
N LYS A 209 -7.26 -15.74 9.42
CA LYS A 209 -6.56 -15.29 10.63
C LYS A 209 -6.58 -16.35 11.73
N ASP A 210 -7.76 -16.93 12.00
CA ASP A 210 -7.92 -17.97 13.01
C ASP A 210 -7.08 -19.21 12.65
N MET A 211 -7.14 -19.64 11.38
CA MET A 211 -6.32 -20.74 10.87
C MET A 211 -4.81 -20.47 11.00
N LEU A 212 -4.36 -19.25 10.68
CA LEU A 212 -2.96 -18.85 10.83
C LEU A 212 -2.52 -18.85 12.28
N GLN A 213 -3.38 -18.40 13.21
CA GLN A 213 -3.06 -18.41 14.63
C GLN A 213 -2.85 -19.84 15.15
N ASP A 214 -3.72 -20.78 14.77
CA ASP A 214 -3.55 -22.20 15.08
C ASP A 214 -2.27 -22.77 14.46
N PHE A 215 -1.96 -22.36 13.22
CA PHE A 215 -0.74 -22.76 12.53
C PHE A 215 0.52 -22.26 13.25
N TYR A 216 0.52 -21.00 13.71
CA TYR A 216 1.63 -20.40 14.45
C TYR A 216 1.81 -21.01 15.83
N ASN A 217 0.73 -21.41 16.50
CA ASN A 217 0.82 -22.15 17.76
C ASN A 217 1.54 -23.50 17.56
N LYS A 218 1.32 -24.16 16.42
CA LYS A 218 1.98 -25.42 16.08
C LYS A 218 3.40 -25.23 15.52
N TYR A 219 3.64 -24.16 14.76
CA TYR A 219 4.91 -23.85 14.11
C TYR A 219 5.31 -22.39 14.38
N PRO A 220 5.89 -22.07 15.55
CA PRO A 220 6.13 -20.67 15.96
C PRO A 220 7.02 -19.86 15.00
N MET A 221 7.96 -20.51 14.32
CA MET A 221 8.83 -19.84 13.34
C MET A 221 8.09 -19.40 12.07
N ALA A 222 6.91 -19.97 11.79
CA ALA A 222 6.19 -19.73 10.55
C ALA A 222 5.75 -18.27 10.39
N GLN A 223 5.35 -17.60 11.47
CA GLN A 223 4.91 -16.20 11.38
C GLN A 223 5.99 -15.29 10.78
N LYS A 224 7.21 -15.35 11.34
CA LYS A 224 8.36 -14.59 10.83
C LYS A 224 8.77 -15.06 9.43
N ASN A 225 8.79 -16.37 9.18
CA ASN A 225 9.23 -16.92 7.89
C ASN A 225 8.25 -16.60 6.75
N PHE A 226 6.94 -16.58 7.01
CA PHE A 226 5.93 -16.25 6.01
C PHE A 226 6.04 -14.79 5.56
N ILE A 227 6.34 -13.87 6.48
CA ILE A 227 6.60 -12.48 6.12
C ILE A 227 7.92 -12.34 5.38
N HIS A 228 8.98 -13.00 5.85
CA HIS A 228 10.28 -13.01 5.17
C HIS A 228 10.18 -13.49 3.72
N MET A 229 9.35 -14.51 3.48
CA MET A 229 9.07 -15.03 2.14
C MET A 229 8.47 -13.98 1.19
N LEU A 230 7.80 -12.94 1.69
CA LEU A 230 7.18 -11.91 0.83
C LEU A 230 8.19 -11.00 0.13
N TYR A 231 9.43 -10.93 0.62
CA TYR A 231 10.48 -10.06 0.06
C TYR A 231 11.82 -10.78 -0.19
N ASN A 232 11.90 -12.10 0.08
CA ASN A 232 13.07 -12.93 -0.19
C ASN A 232 13.03 -13.48 -1.63
N GLU A 233 13.20 -12.60 -2.61
CA GLU A 233 13.10 -12.95 -4.05
C GLU A 233 14.16 -13.99 -4.47
N ASP A 234 15.34 -14.00 -3.83
CA ASP A 234 16.47 -14.86 -4.18
C ASP A 234 16.21 -16.36 -3.97
N GLN A 235 15.23 -16.72 -3.13
CA GLN A 235 14.90 -18.10 -2.80
C GLN A 235 13.57 -18.56 -3.40
N VAL A 236 13.08 -17.88 -4.44
CA VAL A 236 11.85 -18.27 -5.14
C VAL A 236 12.14 -19.32 -6.19
N GLU A 237 11.84 -20.59 -5.88
CA GLU A 237 11.93 -21.72 -6.82
C GLU A 237 10.54 -22.33 -7.07
N LEU A 238 10.01 -22.15 -8.28
CA LEU A 238 8.71 -22.71 -8.72
C LEU A 238 8.88 -23.51 -10.02
N TRP A 239 7.94 -24.41 -10.33
CA TRP A 239 8.01 -25.20 -11.55
C TRP A 239 7.91 -24.36 -12.83
N HIS A 240 8.81 -24.62 -13.77
CA HIS A 240 8.81 -24.03 -15.11
C HIS A 240 8.35 -25.08 -16.13
N ARG A 241 7.38 -24.72 -16.98
CA ARG A 241 6.93 -25.57 -18.09
C ARG A 241 7.60 -25.12 -19.38
N GLU A 242 8.33 -26.01 -20.03
CA GLU A 242 8.91 -25.76 -21.35
C GLU A 242 7.79 -25.55 -22.39
N GLY A 243 7.86 -24.48 -23.19
CA GLY A 243 6.90 -24.15 -24.25
C GLY A 243 5.73 -23.25 -23.87
N ASP A 244 5.59 -22.86 -22.60
CA ASP A 244 4.52 -21.96 -22.14
C ASP A 244 4.88 -20.48 -22.42
N HIS A 245 4.90 -20.07 -23.69
CA HIS A 245 5.28 -18.71 -24.14
C HIS A 245 4.42 -17.57 -23.53
N LYS A 246 3.30 -17.89 -22.87
CA LYS A 246 2.50 -16.92 -22.12
C LYS A 246 3.09 -16.60 -20.73
N ALA A 247 3.88 -17.49 -20.14
CA ALA A 247 4.49 -17.29 -18.83
C ALA A 247 5.61 -16.24 -18.85
N GLU A 248 6.33 -16.11 -19.97
CA GLU A 248 7.33 -15.04 -20.17
C GLU A 248 6.67 -13.65 -20.26
N LYS A 249 5.49 -13.54 -20.88
CA LYS A 249 4.71 -12.28 -20.93
C LYS A 249 3.99 -11.95 -19.62
N ALA A 250 3.59 -12.95 -18.84
CA ALA A 250 2.83 -12.76 -17.61
C ALA A 250 3.69 -12.43 -16.38
N LYS A 251 5.02 -12.62 -16.45
CA LYS A 251 5.94 -12.36 -15.33
C LYS A 251 6.28 -10.89 -15.10
N SER A 252 5.78 -9.93 -15.88
CA SER A 252 6.05 -8.50 -15.67
C SER A 252 4.92 -7.74 -14.99
N MET A 253 4.89 -7.78 -13.65
CA MET A 253 4.51 -6.53 -12.99
C MET A 253 5.72 -5.62 -12.99
N SER A 254 5.72 -4.62 -13.87
CA SER A 254 6.70 -3.55 -13.85
C SER A 254 6.45 -2.68 -12.62
N VAL A 255 7.36 -2.72 -11.65
CA VAL A 255 7.39 -1.78 -10.53
C VAL A 255 8.01 -0.50 -11.05
N LEU A 256 7.21 0.56 -11.16
CA LEU A 256 7.71 1.88 -11.48
C LEU A 256 8.58 2.39 -10.33
N LEU A 257 9.85 2.69 -10.60
CA LEU A 257 10.82 3.15 -9.62
C LEU A 257 10.98 4.67 -9.62
N LYS A 258 11.01 5.29 -10.81
CA LYS A 258 11.23 6.74 -10.98
C LYS A 258 10.65 7.22 -12.32
N GLU A 259 10.23 8.49 -12.40
CA GLU A 259 9.77 9.12 -13.65
C GLU A 259 10.50 10.45 -13.89
N GLU A 260 10.79 10.74 -15.15
CA GLU A 260 11.42 11.99 -15.60
C GLU A 260 10.85 12.37 -16.98
N GLY A 261 9.87 13.28 -16.99
CA GLY A 261 9.19 13.67 -18.23
C GLY A 261 8.50 12.47 -18.89
N SER A 262 8.92 12.12 -20.11
CA SER A 262 8.40 10.96 -20.86
C SER A 262 9.17 9.65 -20.63
N LEU A 263 10.17 9.66 -19.75
CA LEU A 263 11.00 8.50 -19.41
C LEU A 263 10.59 7.96 -18.04
N GLN A 264 10.56 6.64 -17.90
CA GLN A 264 10.21 5.98 -16.65
C GLN A 264 11.21 4.87 -16.36
N LEU A 265 11.83 4.85 -15.18
CA LEU A 265 12.58 3.70 -14.71
C LEU A 265 11.60 2.71 -14.08
N ALA A 266 11.63 1.46 -14.53
CA ALA A 266 10.83 0.38 -13.98
C ALA A 266 11.66 -0.88 -13.76
N ARG A 267 11.34 -1.62 -12.70
CA ARG A 267 11.89 -2.94 -12.41
C ARG A 267 10.91 -4.01 -12.82
N HIS A 268 11.39 -5.03 -13.52
CA HIS A 268 10.63 -6.21 -13.87
C HIS A 268 11.43 -7.45 -13.44
N GLY A 269 11.01 -8.08 -12.34
CA GLY A 269 11.80 -9.11 -11.66
C GLY A 269 13.12 -8.51 -11.16
N ALA A 270 14.24 -9.19 -11.42
CA ALA A 270 15.59 -8.71 -11.13
C ALA A 270 16.16 -7.73 -12.20
N ALA A 271 15.41 -7.43 -13.26
CA ALA A 271 15.89 -6.60 -14.37
C ALA A 271 15.31 -5.18 -14.31
N TYR A 272 16.13 -4.19 -14.67
CA TYR A 272 15.77 -2.78 -14.70
C TYR A 272 15.58 -2.29 -16.14
N PHE A 273 14.60 -1.43 -16.37
CA PHE A 273 14.21 -0.94 -17.68
C PHE A 273 13.90 0.56 -17.66
N ILE A 274 14.37 1.28 -18.67
CA ILE A 274 13.87 2.62 -19.01
C ILE A 274 12.75 2.47 -20.03
N ILE A 275 11.54 2.84 -19.64
CA ILE A 275 10.35 2.91 -20.49
C ILE A 275 10.30 4.30 -21.13
N TYR A 276 10.14 4.35 -22.46
CA TYR A 276 10.12 5.59 -23.23
C TYR A 276 9.14 5.51 -24.40
N SER A 277 8.78 6.68 -24.95
CA SER A 277 7.98 6.80 -26.17
C SER A 277 8.76 7.63 -27.20
N THR A 278 8.64 7.33 -28.48
CA THR A 278 9.34 8.07 -29.55
C THR A 278 8.44 9.15 -30.15
N GLN A 279 9.01 10.20 -30.75
CA GLN A 279 8.22 11.24 -31.42
C GLN A 279 7.39 10.70 -32.59
N GLU A 280 7.90 9.69 -33.31
CA GLU A 280 7.16 9.01 -34.40
C GLU A 280 6.01 8.14 -33.89
N HIS A 281 6.10 7.63 -32.65
CA HIS A 281 5.11 6.76 -32.04
C HIS A 281 4.87 7.12 -30.56
N PRO A 282 4.13 8.21 -30.27
CA PRO A 282 3.92 8.70 -28.90
C PRO A 282 3.05 7.77 -28.05
N ASN A 283 2.21 6.94 -28.68
CA ASN A 283 1.34 5.99 -27.99
C ASN A 283 1.99 4.61 -27.77
N GLN A 284 3.21 4.39 -28.24
CA GLN A 284 3.91 3.11 -28.13
C GLN A 284 5.05 3.21 -27.11
N ARG A 285 4.87 2.52 -25.98
CA ARG A 285 5.90 2.40 -24.94
C ARG A 285 6.93 1.35 -25.35
N ARG A 286 8.21 1.74 -25.35
CA ARG A 286 9.38 0.89 -25.60
C ARG A 286 10.16 0.73 -24.31
N HIS A 287 10.82 -0.42 -24.12
CA HIS A 287 11.59 -0.74 -22.92
C HIS A 287 13.06 -0.91 -23.29
N LEU A 288 13.95 -0.20 -22.61
CA LEU A 288 15.40 -0.32 -22.72
C LEU A 288 15.92 -0.96 -21.43
N LYS A 289 16.46 -2.18 -21.51
CA LYS A 289 17.07 -2.85 -20.35
C LYS A 289 18.36 -2.14 -19.96
N ILE A 290 18.56 -1.88 -18.67
CA ILE A 290 19.77 -1.30 -18.09
C ILE A 290 20.33 -2.21 -16.99
N SER A 291 21.59 -1.98 -16.60
CA SER A 291 22.20 -2.69 -15.48
C SER A 291 21.63 -2.25 -14.12
N GLU A 292 21.83 -3.07 -13.10
CA GLU A 292 21.47 -2.72 -11.71
C GLU A 292 22.27 -1.52 -11.20
N GLU A 293 23.56 -1.44 -11.52
CA GLU A 293 24.43 -0.31 -11.15
C GLU A 293 23.89 1.03 -11.70
N GLU A 294 23.43 1.04 -12.95
CA GLU A 294 22.87 2.25 -13.56
C GLU A 294 21.48 2.57 -13.05
N SER A 295 20.69 1.55 -12.71
CA SER A 295 19.44 1.79 -11.98
C SER A 295 19.73 2.46 -10.64
N ASN A 296 20.70 1.96 -9.86
CA ASN A 296 21.08 2.56 -8.58
C ASN A 296 21.54 4.01 -8.76
N ARG A 297 22.36 4.30 -9.77
CA ARG A 297 22.76 5.68 -10.12
C ARG A 297 21.56 6.58 -10.40
N ILE A 298 20.55 6.10 -11.12
CA ILE A 298 19.31 6.84 -11.37
C ILE A 298 18.56 7.09 -10.06
N MET A 299 18.45 6.07 -9.20
CA MET A 299 17.77 6.18 -7.90
C MET A 299 18.50 7.13 -6.95
N GLU A 300 19.83 7.22 -7.04
CA GLU A 300 20.70 8.11 -6.27
C GLU A 300 20.75 9.56 -6.79
N GLY A 301 20.04 9.86 -7.89
CA GLY A 301 19.85 11.23 -8.37
C GLY A 301 20.31 11.50 -9.80
N THR A 302 20.95 10.53 -10.46
CA THR A 302 21.30 10.68 -11.88
C THR A 302 20.01 10.82 -12.72
N PRO A 303 19.93 11.77 -13.66
CA PRO A 303 18.78 11.88 -14.55
C PRO A 303 18.59 10.64 -15.42
N ILE A 304 17.35 10.16 -15.57
CA ILE A 304 17.01 9.03 -16.44
C ILE A 304 17.45 9.33 -17.88
N LYS A 305 17.31 10.59 -18.31
CA LYS A 305 17.71 11.04 -19.65
C LYS A 305 19.20 10.83 -19.92
N GLU A 306 20.06 10.98 -18.92
CA GLU A 306 21.50 10.81 -19.07
C GLU A 306 21.85 9.36 -19.41
N ILE A 307 21.39 8.40 -18.59
CA ILE A 307 21.59 6.97 -18.83
C ILE A 307 20.90 6.55 -20.13
N PHE A 308 19.70 7.05 -20.40
CA PHE A 308 18.98 6.74 -21.63
C PHE A 308 19.77 7.13 -22.90
N LEU A 309 20.38 8.32 -22.91
CA LEU A 309 21.20 8.80 -24.04
C LEU A 309 22.49 7.97 -24.22
N ALA A 310 23.13 7.56 -23.13
CA ALA A 310 24.32 6.71 -23.18
C ALA A 310 24.04 5.35 -23.84
N TYR A 311 22.89 4.73 -23.52
CA TYR A 311 22.46 3.46 -24.10
C TYR A 311 21.90 3.55 -25.52
N SER A 312 21.26 4.66 -25.86
CA SER A 312 20.72 4.86 -27.21
C SER A 312 21.81 5.28 -28.21
N GLY A 313 22.93 5.83 -27.72
CA GLY A 313 24.14 6.08 -28.50
C GLY A 313 24.88 4.81 -28.93
N THR A 314 24.90 3.77 -28.08
CA THR A 314 25.54 2.47 -28.38
C THR A 314 24.73 1.56 -29.32
N MET A 315 23.44 1.82 -29.53
CA MET A 315 22.62 1.08 -30.51
C MET A 315 22.72 1.61 -31.96
N LYS A 316 23.49 2.68 -32.20
CA LYS A 316 23.72 3.27 -33.54
C LYS A 316 25.11 2.98 -34.13
N ALA A 317 25.89 2.10 -33.52
CA ALA A 317 27.20 1.64 -34.01
C ALA A 317 27.12 0.20 -34.54
#